data_AF-A0A510UXM5-F1
#
_entry.id   AF-A0A510UXM5-F1
#
_cell.length_a   1.000
_cell.length_b   1.000
_cell.length_c   1.000
_cell.angle_alpha   90.00
_cell.angle_beta   90.00
_cell.angle_gamma   90.00
#
_symmetry.space_group_name_H-M   'P 1'
#
loop_
_entity.id
_entity.type
_entity.pdbx_description
1 polymer ?
#
loop_
_entity_poly.entity_id
_entity_poly.type
_entity_poly.pdbx_seq_one_letter_code
_entity_poly.pdbx_strand_id
1 'polypeptide(L)'
;MSKPAATSTALMLCSFGVAPASLNVLPTSGVLIEGKPAATITDSAPMLNVPPFGMCTSLANPTVAAATAAAMGVLTPMPCIPATTPWVNGATQTLIGGKPALTLGAQCTCANGGVIQILNPGSMTTLEG
;
A
#
# COMPACT_ATOMS: atom_id res chain seq x y z
N MET A 1 -2.24 -21.33 -2.94
CA MET A 1 -2.60 -21.41 -1.51
C MET A 1 -3.36 -20.17 -1.17
N SER A 2 -4.53 -20.30 -0.55
CA SER A 2 -5.35 -19.15 -0.18
C SER A 2 -4.67 -18.33 0.91
N LYS A 3 -4.78 -17.00 0.82
CA LYS A 3 -4.18 -16.03 1.75
C LYS A 3 -5.27 -15.10 2.30
N PRO A 4 -5.09 -14.53 3.50
CA PRO A 4 -6.04 -13.56 4.05
C PRO A 4 -6.34 -12.41 3.10
N ALA A 5 -7.62 -12.08 2.96
CA ALA A 5 -8.14 -11.04 2.08
C ALA A 5 -7.81 -9.64 2.61
N ALA A 6 -7.25 -8.78 1.77
CA ALA A 6 -7.06 -7.39 2.14
C ALA A 6 -8.38 -6.62 2.04
N THR A 7 -8.65 -5.81 3.05
CA THR A 7 -9.87 -4.98 3.13
C THR A 7 -9.52 -3.53 3.37
N SER A 8 -10.50 -2.63 3.24
CA SER A 8 -10.37 -1.27 3.78
C SER A 8 -9.92 -1.34 5.25
N THR A 9 -9.02 -0.46 5.66
CA THR A 9 -8.28 -0.48 6.94
C THR A 9 -7.15 -1.52 7.05
N ALA A 10 -6.78 -2.23 5.98
CA ALA A 10 -5.57 -3.06 6.00
C ALA A 10 -4.36 -2.20 6.36
N LEU A 11 -3.52 -2.63 7.30
CA LEU A 11 -2.30 -1.90 7.65
C LEU A 11 -1.22 -2.23 6.64
N MET A 12 -0.63 -1.17 6.09
CA MET A 12 0.46 -1.23 5.13
C MET A 12 1.73 -0.64 5.74
N LEU A 13 2.88 -1.09 5.25
CA LEU A 13 4.18 -0.53 5.61
C LEU A 13 5.00 -0.30 4.34
N CYS A 14 5.61 0.88 4.23
CA CYS A 14 6.61 1.20 3.22
C CYS A 14 8.02 1.02 3.78
N SER A 15 8.93 0.41 3.01
CA SER A 15 10.32 0.19 3.41
C SER A 15 11.11 1.47 3.75
N PHE A 16 10.70 2.63 3.22
CA PHE A 16 11.31 3.94 3.51
C PHE A 16 10.36 4.89 4.26
N GLY A 17 9.18 4.42 4.66
CA GLY A 17 8.26 5.17 5.50
C GLY A 17 8.61 5.02 6.97
N VAL A 18 8.37 6.07 7.77
CA VAL A 18 8.63 6.02 9.23
C VAL A 18 7.41 5.58 10.05
N ALA A 19 6.23 5.46 9.42
CA ALA A 19 5.01 5.01 10.08
C ALA A 19 4.17 4.12 9.15
N PRO A 20 3.46 3.12 9.69
CA PRO A 20 2.43 2.39 8.95
C PRO A 20 1.29 3.30 8.52
N ALA A 21 0.56 2.88 7.48
CA ALA A 21 -0.63 3.59 7.02
C ALA A 21 -1.75 2.61 6.66
N SER A 22 -3.00 3.03 6.85
CA SER A 22 -4.16 2.19 6.56
C SER A 22 -4.59 2.31 5.09
N LEU A 23 -4.81 1.19 4.42
CA LEU A 23 -5.35 1.13 3.07
C LEU A 23 -6.77 1.68 3.07
N ASN A 24 -7.04 2.58 2.13
CA ASN A 24 -8.39 3.09 1.92
C ASN A 24 -8.95 2.48 0.63
N VAL A 25 -10.12 1.86 0.73
CA VAL A 25 -10.76 1.20 -0.42
C VAL A 25 -12.16 1.76 -0.55
N LEU A 26 -12.47 2.28 -1.74
CA LEU A 26 -13.81 2.75 -2.06
C LEU A 26 -14.72 1.54 -2.31
N PRO A 27 -16.00 1.56 -1.88
CA PRO A 27 -16.95 0.46 -2.08
C PRO A 27 -17.48 0.36 -3.53
N THR A 28 -16.61 0.58 -4.52
CA THR A 28 -16.97 0.61 -5.96
C THR A 28 -17.33 -0.75 -6.53
N SER A 29 -16.76 -1.83 -5.99
CA SER A 29 -17.08 -3.20 -6.38
C SER A 29 -18.40 -3.71 -5.78
N GLY A 30 -18.93 -3.04 -4.76
CA GLY A 30 -20.07 -3.50 -3.96
C GLY A 30 -19.80 -4.74 -3.09
N VAL A 31 -18.57 -5.28 -3.11
CA VAL A 31 -18.20 -6.47 -2.34
C VAL A 31 -17.62 -6.05 -0.99
N LEU A 32 -18.19 -6.60 0.07
CA LEU A 32 -17.70 -6.42 1.44
C LEU A 32 -17.14 -7.73 1.98
N ILE A 33 -15.99 -7.67 2.63
CA ILE A 33 -15.41 -8.77 3.40
C ILE A 33 -15.40 -8.32 4.86
N GLU A 34 -16.04 -9.11 5.72
CA GLU A 34 -16.17 -8.80 7.16
C GLU A 34 -16.74 -7.40 7.42
N GLY A 35 -17.68 -6.97 6.58
CA GLY A 35 -18.34 -5.65 6.67
C GLY A 35 -17.51 -4.48 6.13
N LYS A 36 -16.32 -4.73 5.57
CA LYS A 36 -15.42 -3.71 5.03
C LYS A 36 -15.28 -3.85 3.51
N PRO A 37 -15.10 -2.76 2.75
CA PRO A 37 -14.83 -2.83 1.32
C PRO A 37 -13.64 -3.75 1.01
N ALA A 38 -13.87 -4.73 0.12
CA ALA A 38 -12.86 -5.69 -0.28
C ALA A 38 -11.86 -5.06 -1.26
N ALA A 39 -10.57 -5.25 -1.03
CA ALA A 39 -9.51 -4.61 -1.82
C ALA A 39 -9.14 -5.44 -3.05
N THR A 40 -8.71 -4.77 -4.11
CA THR A 40 -8.25 -5.37 -5.36
C THR A 40 -6.83 -4.92 -5.68
N ILE A 41 -6.17 -5.62 -6.62
CA ILE A 41 -4.83 -5.22 -7.06
C ILE A 41 -4.76 -3.81 -7.68
N THR A 42 -5.92 -3.25 -8.06
CA THR A 42 -6.01 -1.90 -8.62
C THR A 42 -6.15 -0.80 -7.56
N ASP A 43 -6.41 -1.15 -6.29
CA ASP A 43 -6.54 -0.19 -5.18
C ASP A 43 -5.16 0.32 -4.71
N SER A 44 -4.47 0.97 -5.63
CA SER A 44 -3.09 1.44 -5.52
C SER A 44 -2.97 2.93 -5.85
N ALA A 45 -4.08 3.65 -6.02
CA ALA A 45 -4.04 5.06 -6.36
C ALA A 45 -3.35 5.86 -5.23
N PRO A 46 -2.31 6.66 -5.55
CA PRO A 46 -1.64 7.47 -4.55
C PRO A 46 -2.58 8.48 -3.91
N MET A 47 -2.42 8.73 -2.61
CA MET A 47 -3.25 9.65 -1.79
C MET A 47 -4.73 9.28 -1.65
N LEU A 48 -5.27 8.42 -2.51
CA LEU A 48 -6.62 7.90 -2.40
C LEU A 48 -6.62 6.54 -1.70
N ASN A 49 -5.99 5.53 -2.28
CA ASN A 49 -5.93 4.19 -1.69
C ASN A 49 -4.73 4.05 -0.75
N VAL A 50 -3.58 4.57 -1.20
CA VAL A 50 -2.32 4.50 -0.45
C VAL A 50 -1.99 5.90 0.08
N PRO A 51 -2.32 6.19 1.36
CA PRO A 51 -1.93 7.43 2.01
C PRO A 51 -0.43 7.49 2.34
N PRO A 52 0.09 8.67 2.74
CA PRO A 52 1.47 8.84 3.22
C PRO A 52 1.86 7.93 4.39
N PHE A 53 3.12 7.51 4.42
CA PHE A 53 3.73 6.73 5.51
C PHE A 53 4.50 7.62 6.52
N GLY A 54 3.96 8.80 6.81
CA GLY A 54 4.63 9.85 7.58
C GLY A 54 5.73 10.54 6.77
N MET A 55 6.98 10.38 7.21
CA MET A 55 8.18 10.85 6.52
C MET A 55 8.78 9.74 5.64
N CYS A 56 9.41 10.15 4.53
CA CYS A 56 10.16 9.30 3.62
C CYS A 56 11.67 9.51 3.84
N THR A 57 12.42 8.41 3.88
CA THR A 57 13.89 8.42 4.03
C THR A 57 14.64 8.03 2.74
N SER A 58 13.93 7.84 1.63
CA SER A 58 14.54 7.45 0.36
C SER A 58 15.19 8.63 -0.37
N LEU A 59 16.45 8.49 -0.76
CA LEU A 59 17.16 9.45 -1.62
C LEU A 59 16.64 9.47 -3.07
N ALA A 60 15.81 8.49 -3.47
CA ALA A 60 15.10 8.56 -4.76
C ALA A 60 13.92 9.55 -4.72
N ASN A 61 13.47 9.97 -3.53
CA ASN A 61 12.54 11.10 -3.40
C ASN A 61 13.30 12.42 -3.60
N PRO A 62 12.98 13.23 -4.63
CA PRO A 62 13.71 14.48 -4.92
C PRO A 62 13.74 15.46 -3.75
N THR A 63 12.68 15.48 -2.93
CA THR A 63 12.62 16.38 -1.76
C THR A 63 13.58 15.94 -0.66
N VAL A 64 13.70 14.64 -0.39
CA VAL A 64 14.67 14.07 0.55
C VAL A 64 16.09 14.28 0.06
N ALA A 65 16.35 14.06 -1.23
CA ALA A 65 17.66 14.29 -1.83
C ALA A 65 18.09 15.76 -1.71
N ALA A 66 17.20 16.70 -2.04
CA ALA A 66 17.48 18.13 -1.94
C ALA A 66 17.72 18.58 -0.47
N ALA A 67 16.88 18.10 0.47
CA ALA A 67 17.05 18.41 1.89
C ALA A 67 18.35 17.83 2.46
N THR A 68 18.69 16.60 2.07
CA THR A 68 19.95 15.95 2.47
C THR A 68 21.16 16.71 1.92
N ALA A 69 21.10 17.17 0.66
CA ALA A 69 22.15 18.00 0.08
C ALA A 69 22.29 19.35 0.82
N ALA A 70 21.17 19.99 1.17
CA ALA A 70 21.17 21.24 1.95
C ALA A 70 21.69 21.04 3.39
N ALA A 71 21.50 19.84 3.96
CA ALA A 71 22.03 19.44 5.26
C ALA A 71 23.46 18.86 5.17
N MET A 72 24.23 19.23 4.14
CA MET A 72 25.63 18.81 3.96
C MET A 72 25.82 17.29 3.94
N GLY A 73 24.85 16.55 3.39
CA GLY A 73 24.87 15.09 3.28
C GLY A 73 24.24 14.34 4.45
N VAL A 74 23.75 15.04 5.49
CA VAL A 74 23.00 14.41 6.58
C VAL A 74 21.59 14.06 6.09
N LEU A 75 21.24 12.77 6.14
CA LEU A 75 19.94 12.28 5.70
C LEU A 75 18.82 13.05 6.42
N THR A 76 18.05 13.81 5.63
CA THR A 76 16.97 14.65 6.13
C THR A 76 15.65 14.11 5.61
N PRO A 77 14.88 13.36 6.42
CA PRO A 77 13.58 12.84 6.01
C PRO A 77 12.64 13.98 5.63
N MET A 78 11.83 13.76 4.59
CA MET A 78 10.83 14.73 4.12
C MET A 78 9.44 14.09 4.07
N PRO A 79 8.35 14.86 4.12
CA PRO A 79 7.00 14.31 4.05
C PRO A 79 6.80 13.35 2.87
N CYS A 80 6.21 12.19 3.14
CA CYS A 80 5.98 11.18 2.12
C CYS A 80 4.82 11.61 1.20
N ILE A 81 5.09 11.77 -0.08
CA ILE A 81 4.05 11.82 -1.13
C ILE A 81 4.16 10.51 -1.91
N PRO A 82 3.23 9.56 -1.73
CA PRO A 82 3.28 8.28 -2.40
C PRO A 82 3.22 8.45 -3.92
N ALA A 83 3.97 7.60 -4.64
CA ALA A 83 3.96 7.51 -6.09
C ALA A 83 3.92 6.03 -6.47
N THR A 84 2.77 5.40 -6.26
CA THR A 84 2.60 3.95 -6.26
C THR A 84 2.29 3.36 -7.63
N THR A 85 2.72 2.12 -7.83
CA THR A 85 2.32 1.25 -8.94
C THR A 85 1.16 0.33 -8.52
N PRO A 86 0.49 -0.35 -9.46
CA PRO A 86 -0.43 -1.43 -9.14
C PRO A 86 0.17 -2.48 -8.20
N TRP A 87 -0.67 -3.09 -7.38
CA TRP A 87 -0.26 -4.20 -6.52
C TRP A 87 0.03 -5.44 -7.37
N VAL A 88 0.99 -6.22 -6.91
CA VAL A 88 1.34 -7.53 -7.45
C VAL A 88 1.19 -8.60 -6.37
N ASN A 89 1.14 -9.86 -6.80
CA ASN A 89 1.02 -11.04 -5.91
C ASN A 89 -0.29 -11.08 -5.08
N GLY A 90 -1.39 -10.54 -5.62
CA GLY A 90 -2.75 -10.77 -5.10
C GLY A 90 -3.28 -12.19 -5.41
N ALA A 91 -4.55 -12.41 -5.09
CA ALA A 91 -5.28 -13.64 -5.41
C ALA A 91 -5.68 -13.65 -6.89
N THR A 92 -5.29 -14.71 -7.60
CA THR A 92 -5.45 -14.79 -9.07
C THR A 92 -6.74 -15.48 -9.49
N GLN A 93 -7.32 -16.32 -8.63
CA GLN A 93 -8.54 -17.06 -8.91
C GLN A 93 -9.77 -16.33 -8.36
N THR A 94 -9.58 -15.51 -7.33
CA THR A 94 -10.63 -14.74 -6.66
C THR A 94 -10.74 -13.36 -7.29
N LEU A 95 -11.90 -13.06 -7.87
CA LEU A 95 -12.17 -11.78 -8.51
C LEU A 95 -13.20 -10.98 -7.72
N ILE A 96 -12.87 -9.73 -7.41
CA ILE A 96 -13.77 -8.74 -6.82
C ILE A 96 -14.08 -7.70 -7.88
N GLY A 97 -15.35 -7.58 -8.29
CA GLY A 97 -15.73 -6.65 -9.37
C GLY A 97 -15.00 -6.91 -10.69
N GLY A 98 -14.66 -8.18 -10.97
CA GLY A 98 -13.91 -8.59 -12.18
C GLY A 98 -12.40 -8.38 -12.11
N LYS A 99 -11.85 -7.94 -10.96
CA LYS A 99 -10.42 -7.70 -10.77
C LYS A 99 -9.83 -8.65 -9.73
N PRO A 100 -8.56 -9.08 -9.88
CA PRO A 100 -7.89 -9.92 -8.89
C PRO A 100 -7.94 -9.30 -7.49
N ALA A 101 -8.33 -10.10 -6.51
CA ALA A 101 -8.43 -9.67 -5.13
C ALA A 101 -7.04 -9.42 -4.52
N LEU A 102 -6.96 -8.48 -3.59
CA LEU A 102 -5.71 -8.15 -2.90
C LEU A 102 -5.61 -8.99 -1.65
N THR A 103 -4.45 -9.59 -1.38
CA THR A 103 -4.25 -10.48 -0.23
C THR A 103 -3.01 -10.14 0.57
N LEU A 104 -2.88 -10.71 1.76
CA LEU A 104 -1.64 -10.69 2.53
C LEU A 104 -0.45 -11.16 1.68
N GLY A 105 0.66 -10.44 1.74
CA GLY A 105 1.85 -10.69 0.94
C GLY A 105 1.83 -10.08 -0.47
N ALA A 106 0.74 -9.41 -0.86
CA ALA A 106 0.76 -8.50 -2.00
C ALA A 106 1.66 -7.30 -1.71
N GLN A 107 2.28 -6.78 -2.77
CA GLN A 107 3.23 -5.66 -2.68
C GLN A 107 2.98 -4.67 -3.80
N CYS A 108 3.24 -3.39 -3.56
CA CYS A 108 3.33 -2.39 -4.62
C CYS A 108 4.62 -1.59 -4.49
N THR A 109 5.10 -1.05 -5.60
CA THR A 109 6.34 -0.26 -5.62
C THR A 109 6.02 1.21 -5.65
N CYS A 110 6.90 2.01 -5.06
CA CYS A 110 6.85 3.46 -5.09
C CYS A 110 7.96 3.98 -5.98
N ALA A 111 7.68 4.95 -6.86
CA ALA A 111 8.69 5.58 -7.72
C ALA A 111 9.83 6.23 -6.92
N ASN A 112 9.59 6.55 -5.65
CA ASN A 112 10.60 6.96 -4.69
C ASN A 112 11.45 5.77 -4.17
N GLY A 113 11.48 4.63 -4.86
CA GLY A 113 12.28 3.44 -4.52
C GLY A 113 11.71 2.55 -3.41
N GLY A 114 10.61 2.93 -2.77
CA GLY A 114 10.01 2.15 -1.67
C GLY A 114 9.23 0.93 -2.14
N VAL A 115 9.21 -0.11 -1.30
CA VAL A 115 8.31 -1.26 -1.46
C VAL A 115 7.29 -1.19 -0.34
N ILE A 116 6.01 -1.24 -0.72
CA ILE A 116 4.88 -1.19 0.20
C ILE A 116 4.28 -2.59 0.27
N GLN A 117 4.07 -3.07 1.48
CA GLN A 117 3.54 -4.40 1.75
C GLN A 117 2.36 -4.31 2.71
N ILE A 118 1.45 -5.27 2.61
CA ILE A 118 0.39 -5.44 3.61
C ILE A 118 0.95 -6.16 4.83
N LEU A 119 0.91 -5.49 5.97
CA LEU A 119 1.31 -6.01 7.27
C LEU A 119 0.13 -6.70 7.97
N ASN A 120 -1.05 -6.09 7.91
CA ASN A 120 -2.29 -6.68 8.41
C ASN A 120 -3.37 -6.54 7.34
N PRO A 121 -3.97 -7.64 6.86
CA PRO A 121 -4.97 -7.63 5.78
C PRO A 121 -6.32 -7.02 6.21
N GLY A 122 -6.59 -6.88 7.51
CA GLY A 122 -7.84 -6.33 8.04
C GLY A 122 -9.02 -7.31 8.05
N SER A 123 -8.91 -8.45 7.36
CA SER A 123 -9.75 -9.64 7.51
C SER A 123 -9.12 -10.64 8.50
N MET A 124 -9.94 -11.33 9.29
CA MET A 124 -9.48 -12.34 10.24
C MET A 124 -9.76 -13.78 9.80
N THR A 125 -10.80 -14.01 9.00
CA THR A 125 -11.28 -15.36 8.67
C THR A 125 -11.40 -15.62 7.17
N THR A 126 -11.45 -14.57 6.35
CA THR A 126 -11.67 -14.69 4.91
C THR A 126 -10.35 -14.89 4.16
N LEU A 127 -10.25 -15.97 3.38
CA LEU A 127 -9.08 -16.32 2.56
C LEU A 127 -9.42 -16.31 1.07
N GLU A 128 -8.49 -15.84 0.24
CA GLU A 128 -8.63 -15.72 -1.22
C GLU A 128 -7.44 -16.38 -1.92
N GLY A 129 -7.69 -17.06 -3.05
CA GLY A 129 -6.70 -17.76 -3.89
C GLY A 129 -6.62 -17.20 -5.30
#